data_AF-A0AAE5KNR7-F1
#
_entry.id   AF-A0AAE5KNR7-F1
#
_cell.length_a   1.000
_cell.length_b   1.000
_cell.length_c   1.000
_cell.angle_alpha   90.00
_cell.angle_beta   90.00
_cell.angle_gamma   90.00
#
_symmetry.space_group_name_H-M   'P 1'
#
loop_
_entity.id
_entity.type
_entity.pdbx_description
1 polymer ?
#
loop_
_entity_poly.entity_id
_entity_poly.type
_entity_poly.pdbx_seq_one_letter_code
_entity_poly.pdbx_strand_id
1 'polypeptide(L)'
;MPWWFWVLLWGTLTIGSLAFLAWFVYRALTRGFMLLDLVATWMESVETRFDEAQANTRRKLPDEQSLGIFTPVTTAYNEYEQGKQTRRSERIKRRVSRRDRLGQPQNIGDLL
;
A
#
# COMPACT_ATOMS: atom_id res chain seq x y z
N MET A 1 -18.04 32.99 58.23
CA MET A 1 -18.45 32.77 56.82
C MET A 1 -19.92 32.37 56.79
N PRO A 2 -20.79 33.03 56.02
CA PRO A 2 -22.21 32.71 55.97
C PRO A 2 -22.43 31.28 55.44
N TRP A 3 -23.34 30.50 56.03
CA TRP A 3 -23.57 29.10 55.62
C TRP A 3 -23.99 28.96 54.14
N TRP A 4 -24.63 29.99 53.59
CA TRP A 4 -25.05 30.09 52.18
C TRP A 4 -23.88 30.05 51.20
N PHE A 5 -22.68 30.47 51.62
CA PHE A 5 -21.47 30.39 50.80
C PHE A 5 -21.16 28.94 50.41
N TRP A 6 -21.35 27.99 51.33
CA TRP A 6 -21.11 26.58 51.07
C TRP A 6 -22.08 26.02 50.03
N VAL A 7 -23.36 26.42 50.08
CA VAL A 7 -24.36 26.01 49.10
C VAL A 7 -23.99 26.49 47.70
N LEU A 8 -23.55 27.75 47.58
CA LEU A 8 -23.10 28.31 46.31
C LEU A 8 -21.82 27.65 45.79
N LEU A 9 -20.87 27.35 46.68
CA LEU A 9 -19.63 26.66 46.34
C LEU A 9 -19.91 25.26 45.78
N TRP A 10 -20.69 24.46 46.49
CA TRP A 10 -21.04 23.10 46.05
C TRP A 10 -21.95 23.12 44.80
N GLY A 11 -22.88 24.07 44.70
CA GLY A 11 -23.72 24.25 43.52
C GLY A 11 -22.90 24.56 42.27
N THR A 12 -21.96 25.50 42.37
CA THR A 12 -21.09 25.86 41.22
C THR A 12 -20.16 24.70 40.87
N LEU A 13 -19.63 23.98 41.87
CA LEU A 13 -18.74 22.83 41.65
C LEU A 13 -19.47 21.69 40.93
N THR A 14 -20.68 21.37 41.37
CA THR A 14 -21.49 20.31 40.75
C THR A 14 -21.92 20.67 39.35
N ILE A 15 -22.43 21.88 39.11
CA ILE A 15 -22.81 22.36 37.78
C ILE A 15 -21.58 22.39 36.85
N GLY A 16 -20.45 22.90 37.33
CA GLY A 16 -19.20 22.96 36.55
C GLY A 16 -18.70 21.56 36.17
N SER A 17 -18.73 20.62 37.10
CA SER A 17 -18.38 19.22 36.83
C SER A 17 -19.30 18.59 35.79
N LEU A 18 -20.61 18.81 35.92
CA LEU A 18 -21.61 18.24 35.01
C LEU A 18 -21.49 18.83 33.59
N ALA A 19 -21.25 20.15 33.49
CA ALA A 19 -21.00 20.83 32.22
C ALA A 19 -19.71 20.33 31.57
N PHE A 20 -18.64 20.15 32.34
CA PHE A 20 -17.37 19.61 31.84
C PHE A 20 -17.54 18.18 31.33
N LEU A 21 -18.25 17.33 32.08
CA LEU A 21 -18.51 15.95 31.69
C LEU A 21 -19.36 15.88 30.42
N ALA A 22 -20.43 16.67 30.33
CA ALA A 22 -21.28 16.75 29.15
C ALA A 22 -20.50 17.20 27.91
N TRP A 23 -19.67 18.24 28.06
CA TRP A 23 -18.79 18.71 26.98
C TRP A 23 -17.78 17.65 26.55
N PHE A 24 -17.16 16.95 27.51
CA PHE A 24 -16.20 15.90 27.23
C PHE A 24 -16.85 14.73 26.48
N VAL A 25 -18.01 14.26 26.93
CA VAL A 25 -18.78 13.18 26.26
C VAL A 25 -19.18 13.60 24.85
N TYR A 26 -19.70 14.81 24.67
CA TYR A 26 -20.04 15.34 23.34
C TYR A 26 -18.82 15.37 22.41
N ARG A 27 -17.66 15.82 22.92
CA ARG A 27 -16.42 15.89 22.14
C ARG A 27 -15.83 14.52 21.84
N ALA A 28 -15.92 13.59 22.79
CA ALA A 28 -15.46 12.21 22.63
C ALA A 28 -16.31 11.46 21.60
N LEU A 29 -17.64 11.63 21.64
CA LEU A 29 -18.54 11.01 20.66
C LEU A 29 -18.29 11.57 19.26
N THR A 30 -18.27 12.89 19.09
CA THR A 30 -18.03 13.52 17.77
C THR A 30 -16.69 13.12 17.14
N ARG A 31 -15.63 12.98 17.95
CA ARG A 31 -14.33 12.49 17.45
C ARG A 31 -14.25 10.97 17.31
N GLY A 32 -14.92 10.24 18.19
CA GLY A 32 -14.96 8.77 18.18
C GLY A 32 -15.67 8.25 16.94
N PHE A 33 -16.81 8.84 16.56
CA PHE A 33 -17.50 8.48 15.32
C PHE A 33 -16.64 8.75 14.07
N MET A 34 -15.86 9.83 14.06
CA MET A 34 -14.94 10.13 12.95
C MET A 34 -13.81 9.09 12.85
N LEU A 35 -13.32 8.59 13.98
CA LEU A 35 -12.31 7.51 14.00
C LEU A 35 -12.90 6.18 13.54
N LEU A 36 -14.15 5.87 13.91
CA LEU A 36 -14.83 4.65 13.46
C LEU A 36 -15.08 4.66 11.94
N ASP A 37 -15.44 5.81 11.37
CA ASP A 37 -15.64 5.95 9.93
C ASP A 37 -14.32 5.78 9.14
N LEU A 38 -13.21 6.29 9.69
CA LEU A 38 -11.87 6.06 9.15
C LEU A 38 -11.47 4.58 9.22
N VAL A 39 -11.81 3.89 10.31
CA VAL A 39 -11.53 2.46 10.47
C VAL A 39 -12.39 1.63 9.52
N ALA A 40 -13.66 1.99 9.32
CA ALA A 40 -14.55 1.31 8.39
C ALA A 40 -14.06 1.45 6.94
N THR A 41 -13.71 2.67 6.51
CA THR A 41 -13.12 2.92 5.18
C THR A 41 -11.78 2.22 5.00
N TRP A 42 -10.95 2.14 6.03
CA TRP A 42 -9.71 1.37 5.99
C TRP A 42 -9.98 -0.14 5.83
N MET A 43 -10.94 -0.68 6.57
CA MET A 43 -11.32 -2.10 6.52
C MET A 43 -11.83 -2.50 5.13
N GLU A 44 -12.67 -1.66 4.52
CA GLU A 44 -13.18 -1.90 3.16
C GLU A 44 -12.06 -1.83 2.10
N SER A 45 -11.07 -0.96 2.29
CA SER A 45 -9.88 -0.92 1.42
C SER A 45 -9.00 -2.18 1.55
N VAL A 46 -8.95 -2.78 2.74
CA VAL A 46 -8.21 -4.01 3.01
C VAL A 46 -8.93 -5.20 2.37
N GLU A 47 -10.25 -5.29 2.54
CA GLU A 47 -11.08 -6.34 1.93
C GLU A 47 -10.97 -6.32 0.40
N THR A 48 -11.07 -5.14 -0.22
CA THR A 48 -10.88 -4.98 -1.67
C THR A 48 -9.50 -5.48 -2.15
N ARG A 49 -8.44 -5.18 -1.39
CA ARG A 49 -7.08 -5.65 -1.71
C ARG A 49 -6.92 -7.16 -1.50
N PHE A 50 -7.60 -7.73 -0.51
CA PHE A 50 -7.62 -9.18 -0.30
C PHE A 50 -8.35 -9.90 -1.44
N ASP A 51 -9.50 -9.38 -1.88
CA ASP A 51 -10.22 -9.92 -3.03
C ASP A 51 -9.40 -9.81 -4.32
N GLU A 52 -8.72 -8.68 -4.55
CA GLU A 52 -7.78 -8.52 -5.66
C GLU A 52 -6.59 -9.50 -5.58
N ALA A 53 -6.06 -9.72 -4.38
CA ALA A 53 -4.96 -10.67 -4.16
C ALA A 53 -5.42 -12.12 -4.34
N GLN A 54 -6.62 -12.46 -3.91
CA GLN A 54 -7.22 -13.79 -4.11
C GLN A 54 -7.58 -14.02 -5.58
N ALA A 55 -8.11 -13.02 -6.27
CA ALA A 55 -8.32 -13.04 -7.71
C ALA A 55 -6.99 -13.19 -8.49
N ASN A 56 -5.92 -12.53 -8.02
CA ASN A 56 -4.57 -12.72 -8.56
C ASN A 56 -3.88 -14.00 -8.08
N THR A 57 -4.37 -14.69 -7.05
CA THR A 57 -3.83 -16.01 -6.65
C THR A 57 -4.22 -17.09 -7.67
N ARG A 58 -5.32 -16.89 -8.42
CA ARG A 58 -5.60 -17.66 -9.66
C ARG A 58 -4.64 -17.34 -10.81
N ARG A 59 -3.86 -16.24 -10.73
CA ARG A 59 -2.86 -15.90 -11.73
C ARG A 59 -1.66 -16.81 -11.50
N LYS A 60 -1.70 -17.98 -12.16
CA LYS A 60 -0.61 -18.94 -12.39
C LYS A 60 0.44 -18.91 -11.28
N LEU A 61 0.38 -19.91 -10.37
CA LEU A 61 1.62 -20.40 -9.77
C LEU A 61 2.67 -20.46 -10.88
N PRO A 62 3.89 -19.93 -10.68
CA PRO A 62 4.95 -20.11 -11.64
C PRO A 62 4.97 -21.59 -12.00
N ASP A 63 4.92 -21.91 -13.30
CA ASP A 63 5.08 -23.29 -13.78
C ASP A 63 6.23 -23.91 -12.97
N GLU A 64 6.01 -25.13 -12.47
CA GLU A 64 6.99 -25.88 -11.70
C GLU A 64 8.37 -25.64 -12.32
N GLN A 65 9.22 -24.88 -11.63
CA GLN A 65 10.58 -24.68 -12.10
C GLN A 65 11.22 -26.06 -12.07
N SER A 66 11.34 -26.68 -13.25
CA SER A 66 12.00 -27.97 -13.37
C SER A 66 13.36 -27.83 -12.73
N LEU A 67 13.63 -28.63 -11.70
CA LEU A 67 14.93 -28.61 -11.02
C LEU A 67 16.00 -28.81 -12.09
N GLY A 68 16.84 -27.78 -12.30
CA GLY A 68 17.87 -27.77 -13.35
C GLY A 68 18.93 -28.88 -13.22
N ILE A 69 18.85 -29.68 -12.17
CA ILE A 69 19.63 -30.89 -11.92
C ILE A 69 19.34 -31.98 -12.96
N PHE A 70 18.10 -32.05 -13.48
CA PHE A 70 17.70 -33.06 -14.48
C PHE A 70 17.80 -32.58 -15.93
N THR A 71 18.18 -31.32 -16.14
CA THR A 71 18.27 -30.73 -17.47
C THR A 71 19.61 -31.10 -18.12
N PRO A 72 19.64 -31.64 -19.35
CA PRO A 72 20.87 -31.86 -20.09
C PRO A 72 21.72 -30.58 -20.18
N VAL A 73 23.05 -30.72 -20.10
CA VAL A 73 23.96 -29.55 -20.14
C VAL A 73 23.77 -28.72 -21.41
N THR A 74 23.51 -29.37 -22.54
CA THR A 74 23.28 -28.69 -23.83
C THR A 74 22.02 -27.84 -23.83
N THR A 75 20.92 -28.32 -23.23
CA THR A 75 19.68 -27.56 -23.15
C THR A 75 19.82 -26.41 -22.17
N ALA A 76 20.45 -26.62 -21.01
CA ALA A 76 20.74 -25.57 -20.05
C ALA A 76 21.65 -24.46 -20.63
N TYR A 77 22.65 -24.84 -21.42
CA TYR A 77 23.53 -23.88 -22.10
C TYR A 77 22.77 -23.06 -23.14
N ASN A 78 21.91 -23.71 -23.94
CA ASN A 78 21.07 -23.03 -24.93
C ASN A 78 20.10 -22.04 -24.27
N GLU A 79 19.43 -22.45 -23.19
CA GLU A 79 18.56 -21.57 -22.41
C GLU A 79 19.32 -20.38 -21.81
N TYR A 80 20.54 -20.61 -21.32
CA TYR A 80 21.41 -19.55 -20.82
C TYR A 80 21.77 -18.53 -21.91
N GLU A 81 22.23 -19.00 -23.07
CA GLU A 81 22.59 -18.11 -24.19
C GLU A 81 21.36 -17.37 -24.72
N GLN A 82 20.21 -18.04 -24.85
CA GLN A 82 18.94 -17.39 -25.20
C GLN A 82 18.58 -16.30 -24.19
N GLY A 83 18.61 -16.62 -22.89
CA GLY A 83 18.32 -15.65 -21.82
C GLY A 83 19.27 -14.46 -21.82
N LYS A 84 20.55 -14.68 -22.12
CA LYS A 84 21.56 -13.63 -22.26
C LYS A 84 21.25 -12.71 -23.45
N GLN A 85 20.89 -13.27 -24.61
CA GLN A 85 20.48 -12.47 -25.78
C GLN A 85 19.19 -11.69 -25.50
N THR A 86 18.21 -12.30 -24.83
CA THR A 86 16.96 -11.63 -24.44
C THR A 86 17.24 -10.42 -23.56
N ARG A 87 18.04 -10.57 -22.49
CA ARG A 87 18.44 -9.45 -21.62
C ARG A 87 19.19 -8.35 -22.39
N ARG A 88 20.05 -8.71 -23.34
CA ARG A 88 20.76 -7.75 -24.20
C ARG A 88 19.75 -6.97 -25.05
N SER A 89 18.84 -7.66 -25.73
CA SER A 89 17.83 -7.03 -26.59
C SER A 89 16.87 -6.13 -25.81
N GLU A 90 16.46 -6.51 -24.61
CA GLU A 90 15.62 -5.67 -23.74
C GLU A 90 16.33 -4.38 -23.33
N ARG A 91 17.62 -4.45 -22.98
CA ARG A 91 18.41 -3.26 -22.64
C ARG A 91 18.52 -2.32 -23.83
N ILE A 92 18.71 -2.86 -25.04
CA ILE A 92 18.73 -2.08 -26.28
C ILE A 92 17.37 -1.41 -26.51
N LYS A 93 16.25 -2.15 -26.43
CA LYS A 93 14.88 -1.61 -26.54
C LYS A 93 14.62 -0.48 -25.56
N ARG A 94 15.08 -0.61 -24.30
CA ARG A 94 14.95 0.46 -23.28
C ARG A 94 15.79 1.70 -23.63
N ARG A 95 16.98 1.54 -24.21
CA ARG A 95 17.82 2.67 -24.65
C ARG A 95 17.22 3.39 -25.85
N VAL A 96 16.78 2.63 -26.86
CA VAL A 96 16.16 3.16 -28.08
C VAL A 96 14.90 3.94 -27.73
N SER A 97 13.99 3.34 -26.95
CA SER A 97 12.75 4.02 -26.53
C SER A 97 13.00 5.27 -25.68
N ARG A 98 14.03 5.26 -24.83
CA ARG A 98 14.43 6.46 -24.07
C ARG A 98 14.93 7.58 -24.97
N ARG A 99 15.80 7.27 -25.95
CA ARG A 99 16.33 8.27 -26.90
C ARG A 99 15.27 8.82 -27.83
N ASP A 100 14.37 7.96 -28.30
CA ASP A 100 13.24 8.33 -29.16
C ASP A 100 12.34 9.36 -28.48
N ARG A 101 12.00 9.13 -27.19
CA ARG A 101 11.25 10.09 -26.37
C ARG A 101 11.97 11.44 -26.16
N LEU A 102 13.30 11.46 -26.25
CA LEU A 102 14.11 12.67 -26.09
C LEU A 102 14.44 13.33 -27.44
N GLY A 103 13.98 12.78 -28.56
CA GLY A 103 14.30 13.28 -29.91
C GLY A 103 15.79 13.17 -30.27
N GLN A 104 16.53 12.29 -29.61
CA GLN A 104 17.97 12.13 -29.84
C GLN A 104 18.23 11.12 -30.97
N PRO A 105 19.28 11.32 -31.78
CA PRO A 105 19.67 10.36 -32.81
C PRO A 105 20.04 9.01 -32.17
N GLN A 106 19.64 7.92 -32.85
CA GLN A 106 19.91 6.55 -32.40
C GLN A 106 21.36 6.17 -32.66
N ASN A 107 21.91 5.29 -31.82
CA ASN A 107 23.27 4.79 -32.00
C ASN A 107 23.27 3.63 -33.00
N ILE A 108 24.17 3.65 -33.98
CA ILE A 108 24.28 2.61 -35.03
C ILE A 108 24.54 1.23 -34.40
N GLY A 109 25.32 1.16 -33.31
CA GLY A 109 25.58 -0.09 -32.60
C GLY A 109 24.38 -0.70 -31.88
N ASP A 110 23.26 0.04 -31.76
CA ASP A 110 22.00 -0.47 -31.22
C ASP A 110 21.07 -0.99 -32.36
N LEU A 111 21.43 -0.80 -33.63
CA LEU A 111 20.68 -1.22 -34.82
C LEU A 111 21.22 -2.50 -35.49
N LEU A 112 22.40 -2.97 -35.03
CA LEU A 112 23.07 -4.21 -35.48
C LEU A 112 22.76 -5.37 -34.51
#